data_AF-A0A381NX60-F1
#
_entry.id   AF-A0A381NX60-F1
#
_cell.length_a   1.000
_cell.length_b   1.000
_cell.length_c   1.000
_cell.angle_alpha   90.00
_cell.angle_beta   90.00
_cell.angle_gamma   90.00
#
_symmetry.space_group_name_H-M   'P 1'
#
loop_
_entity.id
_entity.type
_entity.pdbx_description
1 polymer ?
#
loop_
_entity_poly.entity_id
_entity_poly.type
_entity_poly.pdbx_seq_one_letter_code
_entity_poly.pdbx_strand_id
1 'polypeptide(L)'
;MVQHAQGASEIDPDSVTKAEFSHVFRGYSIDEVRQFLRHVGEELHRLRSELSAARSVQEAMSTNNTSSFATVTEPHSDTSTEVRPGTVIDLQSHRLTLERDDLGSEKDPELPLGDQIDARRTAERHHAFAENFDSDDVVPFQPPRLPRRRAVIDELFARLGEPQPDDVEWAREVLIRTGEIPVIPQSPYSSLHGEAETIDDHHDRLRSTVSELVRPAVIQLKQNMAARLEMLLPELKRASTNKFEMPQLVPSAMDNELVEGLAPFIAAAAKYGAGGTKVNIEGLPEQMARSSGDWLRERLAAHLDDEVAIEVRLRAVYREWKKTAVDLMTTDVIAAAFALGLYATIPPDVRVRWQTPAEGCCGTSCHDNALAGTRRKGEEFPSGHQLPPLAPGCRSLVVPDGQ
;
A
#
# COMPACT_ATOMS: atom_id res chain seq x y z
N MET A 1 -20.32 -37.30 -8.70
CA MET A 1 -18.99 -37.08 -8.10
C MET A 1 -17.83 -37.81 -8.81
N VAL A 2 -18.03 -38.57 -9.89
CA VAL A 2 -16.95 -39.35 -10.54
C VAL A 2 -16.26 -38.61 -11.71
N GLN A 3 -16.90 -37.59 -12.29
CA GLN A 3 -16.38 -36.89 -13.48
C GLN A 3 -15.23 -35.91 -13.20
N HIS A 4 -15.03 -35.47 -11.95
CA HIS A 4 -13.89 -34.58 -11.61
C HIS A 4 -12.62 -35.34 -11.21
N ALA A 5 -12.68 -36.67 -11.04
CA ALA A 5 -11.53 -37.48 -10.66
C ALA A 5 -10.71 -37.99 -11.86
N GLN A 6 -11.27 -37.99 -13.07
CA GLN A 6 -10.57 -38.48 -14.28
C GLN A 6 -9.34 -37.65 -14.65
N GLY A 7 -9.38 -36.33 -14.45
CA GLY A 7 -8.23 -35.46 -14.71
C GLY A 7 -7.11 -35.58 -13.68
N ALA A 8 -7.41 -36.01 -12.44
CA ALA A 8 -6.41 -36.15 -11.38
C ALA A 8 -5.52 -37.40 -11.56
N SER A 9 -6.03 -38.44 -12.25
CA SER A 9 -5.27 -39.65 -12.56
C SER A 9 -4.26 -39.50 -13.70
N GLU A 10 -4.28 -38.38 -14.43
CA GLU A 10 -3.35 -38.10 -15.54
C GLU A 10 -2.16 -37.22 -15.12
N ILE A 11 -2.18 -36.66 -13.90
CA ILE A 11 -1.12 -35.79 -13.41
C ILE A 11 0.05 -36.64 -12.93
N ASP A 12 1.20 -36.45 -13.57
CA ASP A 12 2.45 -37.08 -13.17
C ASP A 12 2.96 -36.49 -11.83
N PRO A 13 3.19 -37.31 -10.78
CA PRO A 13 3.62 -36.82 -9.46
C PRO A 13 4.91 -36.00 -9.51
N ASP A 14 5.87 -36.41 -10.35
CA ASP A 14 7.14 -35.71 -10.49
C ASP A 14 6.95 -34.33 -11.14
N SER A 15 6.00 -34.22 -12.06
CA SER A 15 5.62 -32.94 -12.69
C SER A 15 4.99 -31.95 -11.68
N VAL A 16 4.30 -32.43 -10.64
CA VAL A 16 3.78 -31.57 -9.55
C VAL A 16 4.92 -31.01 -8.69
N THR A 17 5.89 -31.85 -8.35
CA THR A 17 7.05 -31.42 -7.53
C THR A 17 7.99 -30.46 -8.25
N LYS A 18 8.07 -30.56 -9.58
CA LYS A 18 8.94 -29.76 -10.45
C LYS A 18 8.22 -28.58 -11.12
N ALA A 19 6.96 -28.34 -10.78
CA ALA A 19 6.18 -27.27 -11.39
C ALA A 19 6.84 -25.90 -11.14
N GLU A 20 7.00 -25.11 -12.21
CA GLU A 20 7.47 -23.74 -12.14
C GLU A 20 6.29 -22.76 -12.22
N PHE A 21 6.36 -21.70 -11.42
CA PHE A 21 5.31 -20.68 -11.34
C PHE A 21 5.92 -19.30 -11.60
N SER A 22 5.12 -18.42 -12.21
CA SER A 22 5.47 -17.00 -12.30
C SER A 22 5.53 -16.40 -10.89
N HIS A 23 6.61 -15.67 -10.61
CA HIS A 23 6.81 -15.03 -9.32
C HIS A 23 6.25 -13.61 -9.36
N VAL A 24 5.36 -13.31 -8.41
CA VAL A 24 4.81 -11.97 -8.19
C VAL A 24 5.05 -11.57 -6.73
N PHE A 25 5.15 -10.28 -6.47
CA PHE A 25 5.49 -9.77 -5.13
C PHE A 25 4.41 -10.07 -4.10
N ARG A 26 3.16 -10.19 -4.56
CA ARG A 26 2.04 -10.73 -3.79
C ARG A 26 1.77 -12.18 -4.20
N GLY A 27 2.30 -13.11 -3.42
CA GLY A 27 2.05 -14.54 -3.61
C GLY A 27 2.27 -15.33 -2.33
N TYR A 28 1.97 -16.61 -2.41
CA TYR A 28 2.28 -17.57 -1.33
C TYR A 28 3.79 -17.67 -1.11
N SER A 29 4.20 -18.02 0.11
CA SER A 29 5.62 -18.26 0.42
C SER A 29 6.16 -19.39 -0.47
N ILE A 30 7.28 -19.16 -1.15
CA ILE A 30 7.87 -20.14 -2.07
C ILE A 30 8.22 -21.42 -1.31
N ASP A 31 8.75 -21.30 -0.09
CA ASP A 31 9.15 -22.45 0.72
C ASP A 31 7.94 -23.27 1.17
N GLU A 32 6.85 -22.60 1.57
CA GLU A 32 5.59 -23.27 1.95
C GLU A 32 4.97 -23.97 0.74
N VAL A 33 4.92 -23.31 -0.42
CA VAL A 33 4.40 -23.89 -1.66
C VAL A 33 5.25 -25.09 -2.07
N ARG A 34 6.58 -24.99 -2.03
CA ARG A 34 7.48 -26.12 -2.35
C ARG A 34 7.34 -27.28 -1.37
N GLN A 35 7.21 -27.01 -0.08
CA GLN A 35 6.97 -28.03 0.92
C GLN A 35 5.63 -28.72 0.69
N PHE A 36 4.58 -27.95 0.41
CA PHE A 36 3.26 -28.46 0.11
C PHE A 36 3.26 -29.33 -1.16
N LEU A 37 3.84 -28.86 -2.27
CA LEU A 37 3.90 -29.60 -3.52
C LEU A 37 4.72 -30.90 -3.41
N ARG A 38 5.77 -30.91 -2.58
CA ARG A 38 6.52 -32.14 -2.28
C ARG A 38 5.64 -33.16 -1.57
N HIS A 39 4.90 -32.73 -0.55
CA HIS A 39 3.97 -33.60 0.18
C HIS A 39 2.86 -34.13 -0.72
N VAL A 40 2.28 -33.28 -1.58
CA VAL A 40 1.30 -33.70 -2.59
C VAL A 40 1.89 -34.72 -3.55
N GLY A 41 3.13 -34.52 -4.03
CA GLY A 41 3.82 -35.48 -4.89
C GLY A 41 4.05 -36.85 -4.21
N GLU A 42 4.45 -36.86 -2.93
CA GLU A 42 4.61 -38.07 -2.13
C GLU A 42 3.30 -38.85 -1.97
N GLU A 43 2.20 -38.16 -1.65
CA GLU A 43 0.88 -38.79 -1.51
C GLU A 43 0.35 -39.30 -2.86
N LEU A 44 0.60 -38.59 -3.97
CA LEU A 44 0.25 -39.09 -5.31
C LEU A 44 1.05 -40.36 -5.67
N HIS A 45 2.34 -40.41 -5.34
CA HIS A 45 3.17 -41.62 -5.51
C HIS A 45 2.66 -42.79 -4.67
N ARG A 46 2.29 -42.54 -3.42
CA ARG A 46 1.70 -43.54 -2.53
C ARG A 46 0.40 -44.11 -3.10
N LEU A 47 -0.55 -43.24 -3.44
CA LEU A 47 -1.86 -43.66 -3.97
C LEU A 47 -1.72 -44.42 -5.30
N ARG A 48 -0.78 -44.03 -6.16
CA ARG A 48 -0.50 -44.74 -7.41
C ARG A 48 0.10 -46.12 -7.16
N SER A 49 0.99 -46.24 -6.18
CA SER A 49 1.56 -47.52 -5.76
C SER A 49 0.48 -48.46 -5.21
N GLU A 50 -0.38 -47.96 -4.33
CA GLU A 50 -1.52 -48.71 -3.78
C GLU A 50 -2.51 -49.16 -4.89
N LEU A 51 -2.84 -48.29 -5.85
CA LEU A 51 -3.68 -48.64 -7.00
C LEU A 51 -3.04 -49.70 -7.91
N SER A 52 -1.74 -49.60 -8.15
CA SER A 52 -1.01 -50.59 -8.96
C SER A 52 -1.02 -51.97 -8.28
N ALA A 53 -0.76 -52.01 -6.97
CA ALA A 53 -0.81 -53.24 -6.18
C ALA A 53 -2.22 -53.85 -6.16
N ALA A 54 -3.26 -53.04 -5.97
CA ALA A 54 -4.64 -53.49 -6.01
C ALA A 54 -5.03 -54.06 -7.39
N ARG A 55 -4.60 -53.43 -8.49
CA ARG A 55 -4.83 -53.94 -9.85
C ARG A 55 -4.11 -55.27 -10.10
N SER A 56 -2.85 -55.39 -9.69
CA SER A 56 -2.10 -56.65 -9.83
C SER A 56 -2.75 -57.79 -9.03
N VAL A 57 -3.27 -57.52 -7.83
CA VAL A 57 -4.03 -58.51 -7.05
C VAL A 57 -5.32 -58.92 -7.77
N GLN A 58 -6.05 -57.96 -8.35
CA GLN A 58 -7.30 -58.23 -9.08
C GLN A 58 -7.08 -59.02 -10.38
N GLU A 59 -5.98 -58.77 -11.10
CA GLU A 59 -5.56 -59.55 -12.28
C GLU A 59 -5.14 -60.97 -11.90
N ALA A 60 -4.41 -61.15 -10.78
CA ALA A 60 -4.05 -62.47 -10.25
C ALA A 60 -5.27 -63.28 -9.77
N MET A 61 -6.27 -62.61 -9.16
CA MET A 61 -7.52 -63.27 -8.75
C MET A 61 -8.38 -63.66 -9.96
N SER A 62 -8.39 -62.85 -11.01
CA SER A 62 -9.16 -63.10 -12.23
C SER A 62 -8.57 -64.25 -13.06
N THR A 63 -7.25 -64.37 -13.13
CA THR A 63 -6.55 -65.49 -13.79
C THR A 63 -6.74 -66.82 -13.04
N ASN A 64 -6.74 -66.81 -11.70
CA ASN A 64 -7.07 -68.00 -10.90
C ASN A 64 -8.53 -68.46 -11.06
N ASN A 65 -9.47 -67.54 -11.30
CA ASN A 65 -10.88 -67.87 -11.55
C ASN A 65 -11.13 -68.41 -12.97
N THR A 66 -10.20 -68.25 -13.91
CA THR A 66 -10.36 -68.78 -15.28
C THR A 66 -9.85 -70.22 -15.40
N SER A 67 -9.06 -70.70 -14.42
CA SER A 67 -8.46 -72.04 -14.43
C SER A 67 -9.24 -73.09 -13.63
N SER A 68 -10.35 -72.71 -12.98
CA SER A 68 -11.16 -73.60 -12.16
C SER A 68 -12.64 -73.53 -12.59
N PHE A 69 -13.16 -74.67 -13.04
CA PHE A 69 -14.57 -75.01 -13.35
C PHE A 69 -15.10 -74.82 -14.78
N ALA A 70 -14.78 -75.82 -15.61
CA ALA A 70 -15.76 -76.50 -16.45
C ALA A 70 -16.30 -77.74 -15.71
N THR A 71 -17.47 -77.67 -15.04
CA THR A 71 -18.50 -78.77 -14.95
C THR A 71 -19.70 -78.38 -14.06
N VAL A 72 -20.84 -78.10 -14.72
CA VAL A 72 -22.21 -78.67 -14.56
C VAL A 72 -22.99 -78.64 -13.21
N THR A 73 -24.18 -78.01 -13.30
CA THR A 73 -25.50 -78.16 -12.60
C THR A 73 -25.88 -77.29 -11.38
N GLU A 74 -27.03 -76.59 -11.52
CA GLU A 74 -27.86 -75.89 -10.51
C GLU A 74 -28.62 -76.87 -9.56
N PRO A 75 -29.52 -76.47 -8.59
CA PRO A 75 -30.02 -75.14 -8.18
C PRO A 75 -30.22 -74.90 -6.64
N HIS A 76 -30.64 -73.66 -6.32
CA HIS A 76 -31.44 -73.17 -5.17
C HIS A 76 -30.86 -72.84 -3.78
N SER A 77 -31.23 -71.61 -3.39
CA SER A 77 -31.74 -71.09 -2.10
C SER A 77 -30.84 -70.86 -0.88
N ASP A 78 -30.85 -69.59 -0.49
CA ASP A 78 -31.10 -69.04 0.85
C ASP A 78 -29.99 -68.34 1.64
N THR A 79 -30.33 -67.06 1.92
CA THR A 79 -30.14 -66.27 3.15
C THR A 79 -28.85 -65.49 3.42
N SER A 80 -29.02 -64.17 3.26
CA SER A 80 -28.80 -63.08 4.24
C SER A 80 -27.39 -62.65 4.66
N THR A 81 -27.03 -61.41 4.30
CA THR A 81 -26.83 -60.25 5.20
C THR A 81 -26.38 -59.06 4.32
N GLU A 82 -27.27 -58.14 3.94
CA GLU A 82 -27.58 -56.87 4.62
C GLU A 82 -26.34 -55.98 4.88
N VAL A 83 -26.24 -54.84 4.17
CA VAL A 83 -26.22 -53.46 4.71
C VAL A 83 -25.92 -52.43 3.59
N ARG A 84 -26.83 -51.47 3.46
CA ARG A 84 -26.72 -50.10 2.91
C ARG A 84 -27.40 -49.19 3.96
N PRO A 85 -27.39 -47.85 3.90
CA PRO A 85 -26.37 -46.87 3.49
C PRO A 85 -26.16 -45.73 4.53
N GLY A 86 -25.10 -44.93 4.38
CA GLY A 86 -25.08 -43.52 4.83
C GLY A 86 -24.11 -43.16 5.96
N THR A 87 -23.21 -42.22 5.70
CA THR A 87 -22.98 -41.04 6.56
C THR A 87 -22.39 -39.92 5.69
N VAL A 88 -23.04 -38.78 5.80
CA VAL A 88 -22.76 -37.48 5.21
C VAL A 88 -21.53 -36.88 5.88
N ILE A 89 -20.55 -36.38 5.12
CA ILE A 89 -19.48 -35.54 5.68
C ILE A 89 -19.92 -34.09 5.51
N ASP A 90 -20.30 -33.50 6.65
CA ASP A 90 -20.56 -32.08 6.84
C ASP A 90 -19.24 -31.30 6.73
N LEU A 91 -19.24 -30.25 5.90
CA LEU A 91 -18.12 -29.33 5.68
C LEU A 91 -18.51 -27.94 6.18
N GLN A 92 -18.96 -27.81 7.42
CA GLN A 92 -19.01 -26.50 8.08
C GLN A 92 -18.60 -26.56 9.55
N SER A 93 -17.81 -25.54 9.92
CA SER A 93 -17.44 -25.11 11.28
C SER A 93 -16.25 -25.80 11.96
N HIS A 94 -15.09 -25.13 11.93
CA HIS A 94 -14.34 -24.85 13.15
C HIS A 94 -13.65 -23.49 13.05
N ARG A 95 -14.29 -22.52 13.70
CA ARG A 95 -13.75 -21.21 14.07
C ARG A 95 -12.85 -21.44 15.29
N LEU A 96 -11.54 -21.31 15.14
CA LEU A 96 -10.63 -21.29 16.28
C LEU A 96 -10.44 -19.85 16.75
N THR A 97 -11.27 -19.48 17.73
CA THR A 97 -10.96 -18.45 18.72
C THR A 97 -9.93 -19.02 19.68
N LEU A 98 -8.77 -18.39 19.81
CA LEU A 98 -7.91 -18.57 20.98
C LEU A 98 -7.91 -17.25 21.74
N GLU A 99 -8.71 -17.28 22.80
CA GLU A 99 -8.64 -16.34 23.90
C GLU A 99 -7.36 -16.56 24.71
N ARG A 100 -6.98 -15.46 25.33
CA ARG A 100 -5.89 -15.21 26.27
C ARG A 100 -6.04 -16.04 27.55
N ASP A 101 -4.93 -16.54 28.07
CA ASP A 101 -4.77 -16.83 29.50
C ASP A 101 -3.37 -16.47 29.97
N ASP A 102 -3.35 -15.80 31.12
CA ASP A 102 -2.23 -15.16 31.81
C ASP A 102 -1.46 -16.15 32.72
N LEU A 103 -0.24 -15.71 33.11
CA LEU A 103 0.56 -16.03 34.33
C LEU A 103 1.81 -16.94 34.19
N GLY A 104 2.98 -16.36 34.54
CA GLY A 104 4.04 -17.12 35.23
C GLY A 104 5.52 -16.77 35.00
N SER A 105 5.97 -15.58 35.42
CA SER A 105 7.31 -15.22 35.97
C SER A 105 8.61 -15.84 35.41
N GLU A 106 9.48 -14.98 34.85
CA GLU A 106 10.93 -15.01 35.14
C GLU A 106 11.57 -13.62 34.95
N LYS A 107 12.57 -13.31 35.77
CA LYS A 107 13.11 -11.98 36.11
C LYS A 107 13.78 -11.23 34.96
N ASP A 108 13.54 -9.92 34.96
CA ASP A 108 14.22 -8.89 34.18
C ASP A 108 15.59 -8.53 34.82
N PRO A 109 16.70 -8.49 34.07
CA PRO A 109 17.92 -7.82 34.50
C PRO A 109 17.90 -6.35 34.06
N GLU A 110 17.91 -5.45 35.04
CA GLU A 110 17.98 -3.99 34.88
C GLU A 110 19.11 -3.55 33.91
N LEU A 111 18.75 -2.72 32.92
CA LEU A 111 19.70 -1.97 32.10
C LEU A 111 19.73 -0.49 32.53
N PRO A 112 20.91 0.14 32.62
CA PRO A 112 21.10 1.46 33.23
C PRO A 112 20.68 2.64 32.34
N LEU A 113 20.27 3.71 33.03
CA LEU A 113 19.71 4.98 32.59
C LEU A 113 20.51 5.76 31.53
N GLY A 114 19.81 6.15 30.45
CA GLY A 114 19.39 7.54 30.20
C GLY A 114 20.41 8.57 29.70
N ASP A 115 21.53 8.79 30.37
CA ASP A 115 22.17 10.13 30.31
C ASP A 115 23.52 10.21 29.58
N GLN A 116 24.07 9.10 29.07
CA GLN A 116 25.38 9.12 28.39
C GLN A 116 25.32 9.14 26.86
N ILE A 117 24.14 8.86 26.27
CA ILE A 117 23.98 8.82 24.80
C ILE A 117 23.77 10.23 24.23
N ASP A 118 23.10 11.11 24.96
CA ASP A 118 22.81 12.49 24.51
C ASP A 118 24.02 13.44 24.61
N ALA A 119 24.93 13.19 25.57
CA ALA A 119 26.17 13.94 25.69
C ALA A 119 27.12 13.71 24.50
N ARG A 120 27.10 12.51 23.91
CA ARG A 120 27.96 12.14 22.78
C ARG A 120 27.48 12.72 21.45
N ARG A 121 26.16 12.74 21.22
CA ARG A 121 25.55 13.37 20.02
C ARG A 121 25.71 14.88 19.97
N THR A 122 25.78 15.53 21.14
CA THR A 122 25.92 16.98 21.20
C THR A 122 27.35 17.40 20.84
N ALA A 123 28.36 16.66 21.29
CA ALA A 123 29.77 16.93 20.96
C ALA A 123 30.11 16.77 19.47
N GLU A 124 29.48 15.82 18.77
CA GLU A 124 29.69 15.61 17.32
C GLU A 124 29.11 16.73 16.46
N ARG A 125 28.01 17.37 16.88
CA ARG A 125 27.42 18.52 16.16
C ARG A 125 28.27 19.79 16.25
N HIS A 126 29.00 19.99 17.33
CA HIS A 126 29.87 21.16 17.48
C HIS A 126 31.16 21.07 16.66
N HIS A 127 31.59 19.86 16.27
CA HIS A 127 32.81 19.66 15.49
C HIS A 127 32.61 19.80 13.97
N ALA A 128 31.38 19.63 13.46
CA ALA A 128 31.09 19.65 12.02
C ALA A 128 30.92 21.08 11.43
N PHE A 129 30.86 22.12 12.26
CA PHE A 129 30.59 23.50 11.82
C PHE A 129 31.75 24.49 12.05
N ALA A 130 32.96 24.01 12.33
CA ALA A 130 34.10 24.86 12.70
C ALA A 130 35.27 24.89 11.70
N GLU A 131 35.12 24.41 10.47
CA GLU A 131 36.19 24.53 9.45
C GLU A 131 35.75 25.38 8.25
N ASN A 132 36.24 26.62 8.28
CA ASN A 132 36.65 27.51 7.18
C ASN A 132 35.91 27.34 5.82
N PHE A 133 35.02 28.29 5.53
CA PHE A 133 34.80 28.73 4.15
C PHE A 133 35.05 30.23 4.04
N ASP A 134 36.14 30.54 3.35
CA ASP A 134 36.52 31.87 2.90
C ASP A 134 35.47 32.40 1.92
N SER A 135 35.21 33.70 2.01
CA SER A 135 34.29 34.45 1.15
C SER A 135 34.86 34.58 -0.27
N ASP A 136 34.01 34.33 -1.27
CA ASP A 136 33.98 34.88 -2.64
C ASP A 136 33.91 33.79 -3.74
N ASP A 137 32.68 33.37 -4.06
CA ASP A 137 32.19 33.24 -5.45
C ASP A 137 30.73 32.75 -5.44
N VAL A 138 29.80 33.71 -5.31
CA VAL A 138 28.36 33.41 -5.46
C VAL A 138 28.00 33.51 -6.93
N VAL A 139 27.92 32.36 -7.61
CA VAL A 139 27.28 32.28 -8.93
C VAL A 139 25.76 32.34 -8.74
N PRO A 140 25.02 33.24 -9.41
CA PRO A 140 23.57 33.32 -9.26
C PRO A 140 22.89 32.03 -9.73
N PHE A 141 22.03 31.47 -8.89
CA PHE A 141 21.16 30.33 -9.23
C PHE A 141 20.26 30.71 -10.42
N GLN A 142 20.41 30.01 -11.55
CA GLN A 142 19.39 30.00 -12.58
C GLN A 142 18.24 29.06 -12.17
N PRO A 143 16.97 29.49 -12.26
CA PRO A 143 15.85 28.60 -11.99
C PRO A 143 15.87 27.40 -12.94
N PRO A 144 15.49 26.19 -12.47
CA PRO A 144 15.50 25.00 -13.30
C PRO A 144 14.56 25.19 -14.49
N ARG A 145 15.07 24.92 -15.70
CA ARG A 145 14.23 24.85 -16.90
C ARG A 145 13.22 23.72 -16.71
N LEU A 146 11.94 24.06 -16.73
CA LEU A 146 10.84 23.09 -16.76
C LEU A 146 11.11 22.03 -17.85
N PRO A 147 10.75 20.75 -17.62
CA PRO A 147 10.89 19.72 -18.64
C PRO A 147 10.19 20.17 -19.91
N ARG A 148 10.93 20.23 -21.02
CA ARG A 148 10.52 20.78 -22.32
C ARG A 148 9.17 20.22 -22.83
N ARG A 149 8.76 19.04 -22.35
CA ARG A 149 7.44 18.43 -22.63
C ARG A 149 6.26 19.10 -21.90
N ARG A 150 6.40 19.51 -20.63
CA ARG A 150 5.30 20.17 -19.88
C ARG A 150 5.00 21.55 -20.47
N ALA A 151 6.05 22.33 -20.77
CA ALA A 151 5.89 23.63 -21.42
C ALA A 151 5.19 23.56 -22.79
N VAL A 152 5.43 22.50 -23.57
CA VAL A 152 4.75 22.29 -24.87
C VAL A 152 3.27 21.90 -24.68
N ILE A 153 2.96 21.13 -23.63
CA ILE A 153 1.58 20.76 -23.30
C ILE A 153 0.81 21.97 -22.77
N ASP A 154 1.41 22.77 -21.89
CA ASP A 154 0.80 23.98 -21.35
C ASP A 154 0.63 25.06 -22.43
N GLU A 155 1.57 25.18 -23.38
CA GLU A 155 1.44 26.05 -24.55
C GLU A 155 0.34 25.56 -25.52
N LEU A 156 0.17 24.24 -25.67
CA LEU A 156 -0.93 23.64 -26.42
C LEU A 156 -2.29 23.96 -25.77
N PHE A 157 -2.41 23.79 -24.46
CA PHE A 157 -3.65 24.11 -23.73
C PHE A 157 -3.93 25.61 -23.68
N ALA A 158 -2.91 26.46 -23.56
CA ALA A 158 -3.04 27.91 -23.65
C ALA A 158 -3.49 28.38 -25.05
N ARG A 159 -3.11 27.65 -26.12
CA ARG A 159 -3.58 27.92 -27.49
C ARG A 159 -4.99 27.39 -27.76
N LEU A 160 -5.40 26.34 -27.05
CA LEU A 160 -6.74 25.74 -27.17
C LEU A 160 -7.82 26.54 -26.43
N GLY A 161 -7.45 27.35 -25.43
CA GLY A 161 -8.40 28.17 -24.67
C GLY A 161 -9.35 27.33 -23.81
N GLU A 162 -10.27 27.99 -23.07
CA GLU A 162 -11.37 27.26 -22.42
C GLU A 162 -12.35 26.77 -23.50
N PRO A 163 -12.79 25.50 -23.45
CA PRO A 163 -13.65 24.93 -24.47
C PRO A 163 -14.97 25.69 -24.55
N GLN A 164 -15.36 26.11 -25.75
CA GLN A 164 -16.66 26.75 -25.96
C GLN A 164 -17.76 25.68 -25.83
N PRO A 165 -18.97 26.06 -25.42
CA PRO A 165 -20.09 25.12 -25.27
C PRO A 165 -20.36 24.31 -26.55
N ASP A 166 -20.13 24.90 -27.73
CA ASP A 166 -20.28 24.25 -29.03
C ASP A 166 -19.21 23.16 -29.27
N ASP A 167 -17.99 23.33 -28.75
CA ASP A 167 -16.92 22.31 -28.84
C ASP A 167 -17.26 21.08 -27.98
N VAL A 168 -17.93 21.33 -26.84
CA VAL A 168 -18.40 20.28 -25.94
C VAL A 168 -19.56 19.49 -26.58
N GLU A 169 -20.47 20.17 -27.27
CA GLU A 169 -21.55 19.52 -28.02
C GLU A 169 -21.04 18.74 -29.23
N TRP A 170 -20.08 19.29 -29.97
CA TRP A 170 -19.43 18.60 -31.09
C TRP A 170 -18.67 17.36 -30.62
N ALA A 171 -17.89 17.46 -29.54
CA ALA A 171 -17.23 16.32 -28.92
C ALA A 171 -18.26 15.27 -28.47
N ARG A 172 -19.37 15.68 -27.84
CA ARG A 172 -20.44 14.78 -27.44
C ARG A 172 -21.09 14.06 -28.63
N GLU A 173 -21.32 14.75 -29.74
CA GLU A 173 -21.86 14.14 -30.96
C GLU A 173 -20.87 13.15 -31.61
N VAL A 174 -19.58 13.48 -31.63
CA VAL A 174 -18.52 12.57 -32.12
C VAL A 174 -18.46 11.31 -31.27
N LEU A 175 -18.50 11.43 -29.94
CA LEU A 175 -18.48 10.30 -29.00
C LEU A 175 -19.73 9.41 -29.10
N ILE A 176 -20.90 10.00 -29.40
CA ILE A 176 -22.13 9.26 -29.68
C ILE A 176 -22.03 8.50 -31.01
N ARG A 177 -21.40 9.10 -32.03
CA ARG A 177 -21.25 8.49 -33.37
C ARG A 177 -20.20 7.39 -33.43
N THR A 178 -19.10 7.53 -32.69
CA THR A 178 -18.01 6.53 -32.69
C THR A 178 -18.27 5.36 -31.75
N GLY A 179 -19.23 5.49 -30.82
CA GLY A 179 -19.52 4.47 -29.79
C GLY A 179 -18.42 4.34 -28.74
N GLU A 180 -17.32 5.10 -28.87
CA GLU A 180 -16.25 5.23 -27.90
C GLU A 180 -16.62 6.36 -26.94
N ILE A 181 -17.60 6.16 -26.06
CA ILE A 181 -17.70 7.05 -24.90
C ILE A 181 -16.43 6.77 -24.09
N PRO A 182 -15.46 7.72 -23.95
CA PRO A 182 -14.41 7.55 -22.98
C PRO A 182 -15.16 7.34 -21.68
N VAL A 183 -15.00 6.15 -21.11
CA VAL A 183 -15.30 5.94 -19.71
C VAL A 183 -14.33 6.89 -19.03
N ILE A 184 -14.75 8.15 -18.83
CA ILE A 184 -14.16 9.01 -17.84
C ILE A 184 -14.30 8.13 -16.60
N PRO A 185 -13.20 7.56 -16.08
CA PRO A 185 -13.32 6.81 -14.84
C PRO A 185 -14.00 7.79 -13.91
N GLN A 186 -15.24 7.48 -13.50
CA GLN A 186 -15.93 8.33 -12.56
C GLN A 186 -14.91 8.55 -11.46
N SER A 187 -14.63 9.82 -11.17
CA SER A 187 -13.72 10.15 -10.07
C SER A 187 -14.17 9.25 -8.94
N PRO A 188 -13.29 8.44 -8.30
CA PRO A 188 -13.70 7.46 -7.30
C PRO A 188 -14.44 8.07 -6.09
N TYR A 189 -14.68 9.38 -6.13
CA TYR A 189 -15.23 10.30 -5.15
C TYR A 189 -16.42 11.09 -5.66
N SER A 190 -17.02 10.75 -6.80
CA SER A 190 -18.26 11.40 -7.28
C SER A 190 -19.38 11.34 -6.22
N SER A 191 -19.32 10.37 -5.30
CA SER A 191 -20.19 10.22 -4.13
C SER A 191 -19.92 11.22 -2.98
N LEU A 192 -18.80 11.95 -2.98
CA LEU A 192 -18.43 12.84 -1.87
C LEU A 192 -18.99 14.26 -1.97
N HIS A 193 -19.74 14.59 -3.03
CA HIS A 193 -20.10 15.96 -3.40
C HIS A 193 -21.30 16.57 -2.65
N GLY A 194 -21.54 16.25 -1.37
CA GLY A 194 -22.67 16.85 -0.67
C GLY A 194 -22.52 16.97 0.84
N GLU A 195 -22.41 15.84 1.54
CA GLU A 195 -22.59 15.85 3.00
C GLU A 195 -21.39 16.45 3.75
N ALA A 196 -20.17 16.14 3.33
CA ALA A 196 -18.97 16.67 3.99
C ALA A 196 -18.81 18.19 3.83
N GLU A 197 -19.26 18.77 2.70
CA GLU A 197 -19.20 20.23 2.48
C GLU A 197 -20.13 21.00 3.45
N THR A 198 -21.14 20.33 4.01
CA THR A 198 -22.13 20.93 4.93
C THR A 198 -21.79 20.81 6.42
N ILE A 199 -20.69 20.14 6.79
CA ILE A 199 -20.31 19.97 8.20
C ILE A 199 -19.74 21.29 8.74
N ASP A 200 -20.41 21.92 9.70
CA ASP A 200 -20.01 23.22 10.26
C ASP A 200 -18.66 23.17 11.00
N ASP A 201 -18.43 22.14 11.84
CA ASP A 201 -17.16 22.00 12.55
C ASP A 201 -16.03 21.55 11.61
N HIS A 202 -14.96 22.33 11.56
CA HIS A 202 -13.84 22.11 10.66
C HIS A 202 -13.07 20.81 10.95
N HIS A 203 -12.98 20.36 12.21
CA HIS A 203 -12.28 19.12 12.57
C HIS A 203 -13.14 17.90 12.27
N ASP A 204 -14.45 17.96 12.49
CA ASP A 204 -15.39 16.91 12.06
C ASP A 204 -15.38 16.78 10.53
N ARG A 205 -15.32 17.90 9.82
CA ARG A 205 -15.17 17.92 8.35
C ARG A 205 -13.86 17.28 7.90
N LEU A 206 -12.74 17.60 8.57
CA LEU A 206 -11.45 16.95 8.33
C LEU A 206 -11.54 15.43 8.58
N ARG A 207 -12.14 15.00 9.70
CA ARG A 207 -12.29 13.58 10.05
C ARG A 207 -13.11 12.82 9.01
N SER A 208 -14.21 13.41 8.54
CA SER A 208 -15.03 12.87 7.45
C SER A 208 -14.22 12.76 6.15
N THR A 209 -13.54 13.83 5.75
CA THR A 209 -12.68 13.85 4.55
C THR A 209 -11.60 12.76 4.60
N VAL A 210 -10.92 12.61 5.74
CA VAL A 210 -9.90 11.58 5.97
C VAL A 210 -10.50 10.17 5.85
N SER A 211 -11.65 9.93 6.48
CA SER A 211 -12.29 8.60 6.50
C SER A 211 -12.66 8.12 5.09
N GLU A 212 -13.06 9.05 4.23
CA GLU A 212 -13.48 8.78 2.86
C GLU A 212 -12.31 8.63 1.87
N LEU A 213 -11.31 9.51 1.97
CA LEU A 213 -10.23 9.59 0.97
C LEU A 213 -9.06 8.66 1.26
N VAL A 214 -8.74 8.41 2.54
CA VAL A 214 -7.50 7.69 2.90
C VAL A 214 -7.49 6.27 2.37
N ARG A 215 -8.56 5.49 2.59
CA ARG A 215 -8.57 4.07 2.21
C ARG A 215 -8.26 3.82 0.72
N PRO A 216 -8.99 4.44 -0.23
CA PRO A 216 -8.69 4.25 -1.65
C PRO A 216 -7.33 4.84 -2.06
N ALA A 217 -6.91 5.98 -1.49
CA ALA A 217 -5.57 6.52 -1.74
C ALA A 217 -4.45 5.58 -1.27
N VAL A 218 -4.60 4.97 -0.09
CA VAL A 218 -3.69 3.96 0.46
C VAL A 218 -3.61 2.74 -0.44
N ILE A 219 -4.74 2.28 -1.02
CA ILE A 219 -4.74 1.16 -1.97
C ILE A 219 -3.89 1.50 -3.19
N GLN A 220 -4.05 2.70 -3.76
CA GLN A 220 -3.25 3.18 -4.89
C GLN A 220 -1.76 3.19 -4.54
N LEU A 221 -1.37 3.81 -3.42
CA LEU A 221 0.05 3.87 -3.02
C LEU A 221 0.64 2.48 -2.71
N LYS A 222 -0.15 1.56 -2.14
CA LYS A 222 0.26 0.16 -1.91
C LYS A 222 0.51 -0.59 -3.22
N GLN A 223 -0.19 -0.23 -4.30
CA GLN A 223 0.03 -0.79 -5.65
C GLN A 223 1.27 -0.20 -6.30
N ASN A 224 1.43 1.13 -6.27
CA ASN A 224 2.60 1.82 -6.82
C ASN A 224 3.90 1.32 -6.17
N MET A 225 3.93 1.21 -4.84
CA MET A 225 5.09 0.69 -4.11
C MET A 225 5.38 -0.77 -4.48
N ALA A 226 4.35 -1.62 -4.64
CA ALA A 226 4.54 -3.01 -5.04
C ALA A 226 5.12 -3.12 -6.46
N ALA A 227 4.54 -2.40 -7.42
CA ALA A 227 5.02 -2.36 -8.80
C ALA A 227 6.47 -1.86 -8.86
N ARG A 228 6.82 -0.86 -8.05
CA ARG A 228 8.19 -0.35 -7.98
C ARG A 228 9.16 -1.39 -7.47
N LEU A 229 8.84 -2.06 -6.36
CA LEU A 229 9.71 -3.11 -5.80
C LEU A 229 9.83 -4.32 -6.74
N GLU A 230 8.79 -4.63 -7.51
CA GLU A 230 8.85 -5.66 -8.57
C GLU A 230 9.81 -5.28 -9.70
N MET A 231 9.82 -4.01 -10.13
CA MET A 231 10.74 -3.53 -11.16
C MET A 231 12.21 -3.58 -10.72
N LEU A 232 12.50 -3.43 -9.42
CA LEU A 232 13.88 -3.51 -8.90
C LEU A 232 14.41 -4.94 -8.83
N LEU A 233 13.54 -5.94 -8.76
CA LEU A 233 13.91 -7.32 -8.47
C LEU A 233 14.84 -7.96 -9.54
N PRO A 234 14.65 -7.75 -10.85
CA PRO A 234 15.57 -8.25 -11.87
C PRO A 234 16.97 -7.61 -11.82
N GLU A 235 17.05 -6.31 -11.54
CA GLU A 235 18.32 -5.57 -11.45
C GLU A 235 19.14 -6.07 -10.26
N LEU A 236 18.47 -6.25 -9.13
CA LEU A 236 19.04 -6.75 -7.89
C LEU A 236 19.48 -8.23 -7.99
N LYS A 237 18.79 -9.07 -8.78
CA LYS A 237 19.17 -10.47 -9.02
C LYS A 237 20.41 -10.65 -9.88
N ARG A 238 20.64 -9.73 -10.83
CA ARG A 238 21.76 -9.82 -11.78
C ARG A 238 23.09 -9.38 -11.16
N ALA A 239 23.04 -8.55 -10.13
CA ALA A 239 24.23 -8.12 -9.43
C ALA A 239 24.82 -9.27 -8.60
N SER A 240 26.01 -9.72 -8.98
CA SER A 240 26.76 -10.79 -8.31
C SER A 240 27.37 -10.36 -6.97
N THR A 241 27.34 -9.06 -6.66
CA THR A 241 27.84 -8.46 -5.42
C THR A 241 26.75 -7.61 -4.77
N ASN A 242 26.52 -7.76 -3.46
CA ASN A 242 25.59 -6.96 -2.65
C ASN A 242 25.97 -5.45 -2.53
N LYS A 243 26.87 -4.95 -3.37
CA LYS A 243 27.27 -3.54 -3.39
C LYS A 243 26.37 -2.77 -4.34
N PHE A 244 25.40 -2.05 -3.79
CA PHE A 244 24.50 -1.18 -4.54
C PHE A 244 24.63 0.25 -4.04
N GLU A 245 24.71 1.20 -4.96
CA GLU A 245 24.59 2.62 -4.64
C GLU A 245 23.10 2.97 -4.59
N MET A 246 22.62 3.49 -3.46
CA MET A 246 21.20 3.90 -3.28
C MET A 246 20.67 4.81 -4.41
N PRO A 247 21.42 5.82 -4.89
CA PRO A 247 20.95 6.69 -5.97
C PRO A 247 20.75 5.96 -7.31
N GLN A 248 21.42 4.82 -7.51
CA GLN A 248 21.24 3.98 -8.70
C GLN A 248 20.02 3.08 -8.56
N LEU A 249 19.79 2.55 -7.35
CA LEU A 249 18.68 1.63 -7.08
C LEU A 249 17.33 2.36 -7.03
N VAL A 250 17.26 3.50 -6.32
CA VAL A 250 16.04 4.31 -6.20
C VAL A 250 16.37 5.77 -6.52
N PRO A 251 16.48 6.13 -7.81
CA PRO A 251 16.73 7.50 -8.21
C PRO A 251 15.59 8.43 -7.76
N SER A 252 15.92 9.64 -7.30
CA SER A 252 14.92 10.65 -6.90
C SER A 252 13.98 11.07 -8.02
N ALA A 253 14.41 10.92 -9.28
CA ALA A 253 13.56 11.16 -10.46
C ALA A 253 12.32 10.25 -10.48
N MET A 254 12.35 9.11 -9.78
CA MET A 254 11.30 8.09 -9.76
C MET A 254 10.31 8.28 -8.61
N ASP A 255 10.54 9.24 -7.72
CA ASP A 255 9.68 9.51 -6.57
C ASP A 255 8.23 9.79 -6.98
N ASN A 256 8.02 10.40 -8.16
CA ASN A 256 6.70 10.68 -8.70
C ASN A 256 5.90 9.42 -9.06
N GLU A 257 6.57 8.32 -9.42
CA GLU A 257 5.91 7.04 -9.73
C GLU A 257 5.30 6.41 -8.48
N LEU A 258 5.90 6.64 -7.30
CA LEU A 258 5.38 6.14 -6.03
C LEU A 258 4.02 6.73 -5.68
N VAL A 259 3.74 7.95 -6.14
CA VAL A 259 2.51 8.72 -5.84
C VAL A 259 1.63 8.93 -7.07
N GLU A 260 1.89 8.20 -8.15
CA GLU A 260 1.06 8.28 -9.36
C GLU A 260 -0.41 7.99 -9.01
N GLY A 261 -1.31 8.81 -9.56
CA GLY A 261 -2.75 8.73 -9.27
C GLY A 261 -3.18 9.33 -7.93
N LEU A 262 -2.28 9.89 -7.12
CA LEU A 262 -2.61 10.48 -5.82
C LEU A 262 -3.23 11.89 -5.93
N ALA A 263 -2.89 12.65 -6.97
CA ALA A 263 -3.28 14.05 -7.12
C ALA A 263 -4.80 14.31 -7.03
N PRO A 264 -5.69 13.47 -7.59
CA PRO A 264 -7.14 13.63 -7.41
C PRO A 264 -7.61 13.59 -5.95
N PHE A 265 -6.99 12.76 -5.09
CA PHE A 265 -7.35 12.68 -3.67
C PHE A 265 -6.91 13.96 -2.93
N ILE A 266 -5.71 14.46 -3.24
CA ILE A 266 -5.19 15.72 -2.68
C ILE A 266 -6.09 16.89 -3.10
N ALA A 267 -6.46 16.95 -4.39
CA ALA A 267 -7.35 17.98 -4.91
C ALA A 267 -8.74 17.92 -4.27
N ALA A 268 -9.28 16.72 -4.07
CA ALA A 268 -10.55 16.51 -3.39
C ALA A 268 -10.48 16.98 -1.93
N ALA A 269 -9.44 16.60 -1.19
CA ALA A 269 -9.24 17.03 0.19
C ALA A 269 -9.17 18.56 0.33
N ALA A 270 -8.41 19.22 -0.55
CA ALA A 270 -8.35 20.68 -0.59
C ALA A 270 -9.69 21.31 -0.93
N LYS A 271 -10.44 20.74 -1.89
CA LYS A 271 -11.80 21.19 -2.21
C LYS A 271 -12.74 21.10 -1.00
N TYR A 272 -12.69 20.02 -0.23
CA TYR A 272 -13.52 19.86 0.97
C TYR A 272 -13.15 20.85 2.08
N GLY A 273 -11.85 21.07 2.31
CA GLY A 273 -11.38 22.11 3.22
C GLY A 273 -11.89 23.49 2.82
N ALA A 274 -11.92 23.77 1.52
CA ALA A 274 -12.38 25.02 0.93
C ALA A 274 -13.91 25.13 0.76
N GLY A 275 -14.70 24.23 1.36
CA GLY A 275 -16.16 24.27 1.27
C GLY A 275 -16.69 24.15 -0.17
N GLY A 276 -16.05 23.32 -1.01
CA GLY A 276 -16.44 23.10 -2.40
C GLY A 276 -15.66 23.94 -3.42
N THR A 277 -14.85 24.90 -2.99
CA THR A 277 -14.04 25.73 -3.89
C THR A 277 -12.78 24.98 -4.34
N LYS A 278 -12.43 25.02 -5.63
CA LYS A 278 -11.17 24.43 -6.12
C LYS A 278 -9.99 25.28 -5.66
N VAL A 279 -8.96 24.65 -5.12
CA VAL A 279 -7.74 25.31 -4.61
C VAL A 279 -6.52 24.75 -5.33
N ASN A 280 -5.49 25.59 -5.55
CA ASN A 280 -4.22 25.14 -6.09
C ASN A 280 -3.49 24.26 -5.06
N ILE A 281 -3.19 23.02 -5.44
CA ILE A 281 -2.50 22.02 -4.60
C ILE A 281 -1.02 21.86 -4.97
N GLU A 282 -0.47 22.78 -5.74
CA GLU A 282 0.91 22.75 -6.22
C GLU A 282 1.91 22.49 -5.08
N GLY A 283 2.84 21.57 -5.32
CA GLY A 283 3.88 21.20 -4.36
C GLY A 283 3.50 20.09 -3.39
N LEU A 284 2.20 19.86 -3.10
CA LEU A 284 1.78 18.77 -2.20
C LEU A 284 2.05 17.38 -2.78
N PRO A 285 1.70 17.07 -4.05
CA PRO A 285 2.08 15.80 -4.66
C PRO A 285 3.60 15.60 -4.70
N GLU A 286 4.36 16.64 -5.02
CA GLU A 286 5.82 16.57 -5.09
C GLU A 286 6.46 16.37 -3.70
N GLN A 287 5.90 16.99 -2.66
CA GLN A 287 6.34 16.77 -1.27
C GLN A 287 6.09 15.34 -0.82
N MET A 288 4.92 14.78 -1.16
CA MET A 288 4.57 13.40 -0.86
C MET A 288 5.45 12.42 -1.64
N ALA A 289 5.75 12.71 -2.90
CA ALA A 289 6.67 11.95 -3.74
C ALA A 289 8.03 11.84 -3.06
N ARG A 290 8.64 12.99 -2.72
CA ARG A 290 9.94 13.06 -2.04
C ARG A 290 9.92 12.29 -0.72
N SER A 291 8.92 12.52 0.11
CA SER A 291 8.79 11.85 1.41
C SER A 291 8.69 10.32 1.28
N SER A 292 7.94 9.84 0.29
CA SER A 292 7.79 8.41 0.00
C SER A 292 9.09 7.80 -0.53
N GLY A 293 9.79 8.51 -1.41
CA GLY A 293 11.08 8.10 -1.96
C GLY A 293 12.18 8.08 -0.91
N ASP A 294 12.25 9.11 -0.06
CA ASP A 294 13.23 9.22 1.03
C ASP A 294 13.03 8.10 2.05
N TRP A 295 11.78 7.83 2.43
CA TRP A 295 11.45 6.69 3.28
C TRP A 295 11.91 5.37 2.66
N LEU A 296 11.65 5.15 1.37
CA LEU A 296 12.05 3.92 0.69
C LEU A 296 13.58 3.77 0.66
N ARG A 297 14.30 4.85 0.32
CA ARG A 297 15.77 4.88 0.31
C ARG A 297 16.36 4.60 1.68
N GLU A 298 15.87 5.27 2.72
CA GLU A 298 16.31 5.10 4.10
C GLU A 298 16.12 3.64 4.56
N ARG A 299 14.95 3.06 4.29
CA ARG A 299 14.64 1.68 4.69
C ARG A 299 15.45 0.65 3.92
N LEU A 300 15.65 0.84 2.62
CA LEU A 300 16.50 -0.05 1.83
C LEU A 300 17.97 0.05 2.30
N ALA A 301 18.49 1.26 2.54
CA ALA A 301 19.85 1.48 3.04
C ALA A 301 20.08 0.80 4.39
N ALA A 302 19.15 0.94 5.33
CA ALA A 302 19.23 0.30 6.65
C ALA A 302 19.29 -1.24 6.58
N HIS A 303 18.85 -1.83 5.46
CA HIS A 303 18.86 -3.27 5.25
C HIS A 303 19.94 -3.73 4.25
N LEU A 304 20.76 -2.85 3.64
CA LEU A 304 21.69 -3.24 2.58
C LEU A 304 22.96 -3.96 3.08
N ASP A 305 23.40 -3.73 4.31
CA ASP A 305 24.66 -4.28 4.83
C ASP A 305 24.56 -5.73 5.36
N ASP A 306 23.35 -6.30 5.40
CA ASP A 306 23.11 -7.66 5.90
C ASP A 306 23.61 -8.75 4.91
N GLU A 307 23.74 -10.01 5.35
CA GLU A 307 24.04 -11.16 4.45
C GLU A 307 22.76 -11.79 3.84
N VAL A 308 21.59 -11.23 4.14
CA VAL A 308 20.26 -11.81 3.79
C VAL A 308 19.97 -11.73 2.28
N ALA A 309 19.29 -12.71 1.71
CA ALA A 309 18.87 -12.63 0.30
C ALA A 309 18.01 -11.39 0.01
N ILE A 310 18.33 -10.66 -1.07
CA ILE A 310 17.72 -9.37 -1.40
C ILE A 310 16.19 -9.40 -1.51
N GLU A 311 15.60 -10.52 -1.98
CA GLU A 311 14.15 -10.70 -2.05
C GLU A 311 13.48 -10.65 -0.67
N VAL A 312 14.12 -11.23 0.35
CA VAL A 312 13.60 -11.23 1.72
C VAL A 312 13.55 -9.80 2.25
N ARG A 313 14.55 -8.98 1.90
CA ARG A 313 14.64 -7.57 2.28
C ARG A 313 13.56 -6.72 1.62
N LEU A 314 13.37 -6.84 0.30
CA LEU A 314 12.32 -6.12 -0.42
C LEU A 314 10.93 -6.44 0.16
N ARG A 315 10.68 -7.71 0.50
CA ARG A 315 9.43 -8.12 1.17
C ARG A 315 9.32 -7.51 2.57
N ALA A 316 10.41 -7.40 3.33
CA ALA A 316 10.41 -6.77 4.64
C ALA A 316 10.05 -5.29 4.55
N VAL A 317 10.71 -4.54 3.66
CA VAL A 317 10.43 -3.11 3.40
C VAL A 317 8.97 -2.91 3.00
N TYR A 318 8.43 -3.75 2.12
CA TYR A 318 7.01 -3.63 1.75
C TYR A 318 6.04 -3.96 2.88
N ARG A 319 6.35 -4.98 3.69
CA ARG A 319 5.52 -5.30 4.86
C ARG A 319 5.51 -4.14 5.84
N GLU A 320 6.65 -3.49 6.05
CA GLU A 320 6.75 -2.29 6.86
C GLU A 320 5.92 -1.15 6.25
N TRP A 321 6.11 -0.84 4.96
CA TRP A 321 5.33 0.18 4.25
C TRP A 321 3.83 -0.04 4.43
N LYS A 322 3.36 -1.27 4.23
CA LYS A 322 1.95 -1.65 4.35
C LYS A 322 1.38 -1.51 5.75
N LYS A 323 2.22 -1.66 6.79
CA LYS A 323 1.78 -1.73 8.18
C LYS A 323 1.84 -0.37 8.88
N THR A 324 2.82 0.46 8.55
CA THR A 324 3.13 1.66 9.33
C THR A 324 3.16 2.94 8.50
N ALA A 325 3.89 2.95 7.38
CA ALA A 325 4.23 4.21 6.71
C ALA A 325 3.09 4.77 5.84
N VAL A 326 2.48 3.92 5.00
CA VAL A 326 1.56 4.38 3.96
C VAL A 326 0.29 5.04 4.52
N ASP A 327 -0.28 4.48 5.58
CA ASP A 327 -1.51 4.98 6.18
C ASP A 327 -1.26 6.36 6.83
N LEU A 328 -0.13 6.52 7.53
CA LEU A 328 0.26 7.81 8.13
C LEU A 328 0.53 8.87 7.07
N MET A 329 1.41 8.58 6.09
CA MET A 329 1.76 9.54 5.04
C MET A 329 0.56 9.97 4.21
N THR A 330 -0.34 9.03 3.88
CA THR A 330 -1.56 9.33 3.13
C THR A 330 -2.51 10.22 3.95
N THR A 331 -2.67 9.92 5.23
CA THR A 331 -3.51 10.75 6.12
C THR A 331 -2.92 12.15 6.27
N ASP A 332 -1.61 12.27 6.38
CA ASP A 332 -0.92 13.56 6.56
C ASP A 332 -1.03 14.44 5.31
N VAL A 333 -0.84 13.89 4.11
CA VAL A 333 -0.99 14.68 2.87
C VAL A 333 -2.45 15.09 2.63
N ILE A 334 -3.42 14.24 2.98
CA ILE A 334 -4.86 14.59 2.91
C ILE A 334 -5.20 15.68 3.92
N ALA A 335 -4.70 15.59 5.16
CA ALA A 335 -4.91 16.61 6.18
C ALA A 335 -4.25 17.95 5.80
N ALA A 336 -3.03 17.91 5.25
CA ALA A 336 -2.33 19.09 4.74
C ALA A 336 -3.11 19.76 3.61
N ALA A 337 -3.61 18.97 2.65
CA ALA A 337 -4.43 19.46 1.55
C ALA A 337 -5.74 20.10 2.05
N PHE A 338 -6.43 19.45 2.99
CA PHE A 338 -7.62 19.99 3.63
C PHE A 338 -7.34 21.32 4.33
N ALA A 339 -6.28 21.39 5.15
CA ALA A 339 -5.89 22.60 5.85
C ALA A 339 -5.52 23.73 4.89
N LEU A 340 -4.81 23.42 3.80
CA LEU A 340 -4.51 24.37 2.73
C LEU A 340 -5.80 24.91 2.09
N GLY A 341 -6.76 24.02 1.80
CA GLY A 341 -8.06 24.38 1.25
C GLY A 341 -8.82 25.35 2.15
N LEU A 342 -8.91 25.00 3.45
CA LEU A 342 -9.55 25.84 4.46
C LEU A 342 -8.86 27.20 4.59
N TYR A 343 -7.54 27.22 4.64
CA TYR A 343 -6.77 28.45 4.76
C TYR A 343 -6.91 29.34 3.51
N ALA A 344 -7.00 28.75 2.33
CA ALA A 344 -7.10 29.47 1.06
C ALA A 344 -8.37 30.33 0.96
N THR A 345 -9.49 29.87 1.54
CA THR A 345 -10.78 30.59 1.48
C THR A 345 -10.91 31.72 2.50
N ILE A 346 -10.01 31.81 3.48
CA ILE A 346 -10.01 32.89 4.47
C ILE A 346 -9.64 34.21 3.76
N PRO A 347 -10.44 35.29 3.89
CA PRO A 347 -10.07 36.59 3.34
C PRO A 347 -8.75 37.15 3.94
N PRO A 348 -7.95 37.93 3.18
CA PRO A 348 -6.65 38.42 3.62
C PRO A 348 -6.71 39.41 4.81
N ASP A 349 -7.85 40.08 4.99
CA ASP A 349 -8.13 41.04 6.05
C ASP A 349 -8.66 40.41 7.34
N VAL A 350 -9.01 39.12 7.31
CA VAL A 350 -9.52 38.38 8.45
C VAL A 350 -8.38 37.89 9.35
N ARG A 351 -8.58 38.02 10.67
CA ARG A 351 -7.66 37.43 11.65
C ARG A 351 -7.87 35.93 11.72
N VAL A 352 -6.79 35.19 11.90
CA VAL A 352 -6.78 33.73 11.99
C VAL A 352 -6.29 33.28 13.36
N ARG A 353 -6.75 32.11 13.80
CA ARG A 353 -6.28 31.46 15.03
C ARG A 353 -5.92 30.01 14.75
N TRP A 354 -4.97 29.49 15.52
CA TRP A 354 -4.63 28.07 15.50
C TRP A 354 -5.65 27.31 16.35
N GLN A 355 -6.41 26.41 15.73
CA GLN A 355 -7.38 25.56 16.39
C GLN A 355 -6.80 24.15 16.54
N THR A 356 -6.83 23.64 17.77
CA THR A 356 -6.40 22.28 18.07
C THR A 356 -7.58 21.33 17.95
N PRO A 357 -7.35 20.07 17.52
CA PRO A 357 -8.40 19.06 17.51
C PRO A 357 -8.79 18.71 18.96
N ALA A 358 -10.01 18.20 19.15
CA ALA A 358 -10.53 17.84 20.47
C ALA A 358 -9.73 16.70 21.13
N GLU A 359 -9.11 15.85 20.31
CA GLU A 359 -8.28 14.73 20.73
C GLU A 359 -6.90 15.16 21.28
N GLY A 360 -6.53 16.43 21.13
CA GLY A 360 -5.30 17.01 21.69
C GLY A 360 -4.25 17.43 20.65
N CYS A 361 -3.22 18.14 21.12
CA CYS A 361 -2.17 18.67 20.25
C CYS A 361 -1.11 17.63 19.90
N CYS A 362 -0.47 17.83 18.74
CA CYS A 362 0.61 16.96 18.26
C CYS A 362 1.98 17.21 18.93
N GLY A 363 2.09 18.18 19.86
CA GLY A 363 3.32 18.49 20.58
C GLY A 363 3.33 19.91 21.17
N THR A 364 4.46 20.33 21.74
CA THR A 364 4.59 21.64 22.42
C THR A 364 4.36 22.82 21.46
N SER A 365 4.98 22.82 20.28
CA SER A 365 4.81 23.89 19.29
C SER A 365 3.35 24.05 18.82
N CYS A 366 2.59 22.96 18.83
CA CYS A 366 1.15 23.00 18.55
C CYS A 366 0.39 23.74 19.65
N HIS A 367 0.74 23.51 20.93
CA HIS A 367 0.17 24.24 22.06
C HIS A 367 0.58 25.72 22.03
N ASP A 368 1.84 26.01 21.73
CA ASP A 368 2.33 27.38 21.63
C ASP A 368 1.59 28.16 20.53
N ASN A 369 1.35 27.53 19.38
CA ASN A 369 0.53 28.13 18.33
C ASN A 369 -0.91 28.40 18.79
N ALA A 370 -1.52 27.47 19.52
CA ALA A 370 -2.88 27.65 20.07
C ALA A 370 -2.96 28.79 21.10
N LEU A 371 -1.91 28.96 21.90
CA LEU A 371 -1.81 30.03 22.92
C LEU A 371 -1.44 31.39 22.33
N ALA A 372 -0.97 31.44 21.09
CA ALA A 372 -0.50 32.65 20.42
C ALA A 372 -1.60 33.69 20.14
N GLY A 373 -2.88 33.33 20.37
CA GLY A 373 -4.02 34.17 20.05
C GLY A 373 -4.22 34.33 18.54
N THR A 374 -4.82 35.45 18.14
CA THR A 374 -5.22 35.69 16.75
C THR A 374 -4.15 36.48 16.01
N ARG A 375 -3.88 36.12 14.75
CA ARG A 375 -2.83 36.70 13.89
C ARG A 375 -3.42 37.15 12.56
N ARG A 376 -2.70 37.95 11.78
CA ARG A 376 -3.14 38.26 10.42
C ARG A 376 -2.88 37.06 9.51
N LYS A 377 -3.72 36.86 8.50
CA LYS A 377 -3.45 35.85 7.48
C LYS A 377 -2.08 36.14 6.83
N GLY A 378 -1.24 35.10 6.74
CA GLY A 378 0.14 35.19 6.24
C GLY A 378 1.20 35.46 7.30
N GLU A 379 0.83 35.79 8.54
CA GLU A 379 1.79 35.87 9.64
C GLU A 379 2.10 34.46 10.19
N GLU A 380 3.37 34.22 10.52
CA GLU A 380 3.78 32.98 11.15
C GLU A 380 3.27 32.89 12.59
N PHE A 381 2.91 31.68 13.01
CA PHE A 381 2.70 31.35 14.43
C PHE A 381 4.04 31.14 15.15
N PRO A 382 4.11 31.02 16.48
CA PRO A 382 5.37 30.85 17.22
C PRO A 382 6.27 29.71 16.73
N SER A 383 5.67 28.66 16.18
CA SER A 383 6.39 27.56 15.51
C SER A 383 7.09 27.93 14.18
N GLY A 384 6.95 29.16 13.69
CA GLY A 384 7.40 29.57 12.35
C GLY A 384 6.48 29.13 11.20
N HIS A 385 5.42 28.38 11.48
CA HIS A 385 4.50 27.90 10.46
C HIS A 385 3.32 28.86 10.27
N GLN A 386 2.90 29.06 9.02
CA GLN A 386 1.68 29.82 8.70
C GLN A 386 0.44 28.92 8.67
N LEU A 387 0.62 27.65 8.29
CA LEU A 387 -0.43 26.64 8.20
C LEU A 387 0.06 25.28 8.75
N PRO A 388 -0.86 24.42 9.21
CA PRO A 388 -0.55 23.04 9.59
C PRO A 388 -0.35 22.14 8.35
N PRO A 389 0.19 20.92 8.51
CA PRO A 389 0.62 20.29 9.77
C PRO A 389 2.03 20.74 10.22
N LEU A 390 2.27 20.72 11.54
CA LEU A 390 3.61 20.98 12.13
C LEU A 390 4.55 19.78 12.06
N ALA A 391 3.96 18.58 12.10
CA ALA A 391 4.66 17.32 12.17
C ALA A 391 3.72 16.22 11.66
N PRO A 392 4.26 15.03 11.30
CA PRO A 392 3.45 13.87 10.99
C PRO A 392 2.41 13.59 12.08
N GLY A 393 1.18 13.27 11.68
CA GLY A 393 0.07 13.03 12.61
C GLY A 393 -0.62 14.28 13.17
N CYS A 394 -0.14 15.49 12.90
CA CYS A 394 -0.79 16.71 13.39
C CYS A 394 -2.12 16.99 12.66
N ARG A 395 -3.19 17.28 13.42
CA ARG A 395 -4.54 17.55 12.88
C ARG A 395 -5.09 18.92 13.25
N SER A 396 -4.22 19.84 13.68
CA SER A 396 -4.61 21.24 13.89
C SER A 396 -5.04 21.89 12.60
N LEU A 397 -5.84 22.94 12.73
CA LEU A 397 -6.34 23.77 11.64
C LEU A 397 -6.07 25.25 11.93
N VAL A 398 -5.97 26.05 10.88
CA VAL A 398 -5.99 27.51 11.00
C VAL A 398 -7.35 27.98 10.52
N VAL A 399 -8.09 28.65 11.40
CA VAL A 399 -9.49 29.06 11.17
C VAL A 399 -9.67 30.56 11.36
N PRO A 400 -10.70 31.18 10.77
CA PRO A 400 -11.08 32.56 11.05
C PRO A 400 -11.33 32.80 12.54
N ASP A 401 -10.94 33.97 13.03
CA ASP A 401 -11.32 34.46 14.35
C ASP A 401 -12.81 34.82 14.37
N GLY A 402 -13.58 34.31 15.34
CA GLY A 402 -15.02 34.55 15.46
C GLY A 402 -15.96 33.52 14.80
N GLN A 403 -15.41 32.39 14.33
CA GLN A 403 -16.18 31.17 14.01
C GLN A 403 -16.06 30.11 15.12
#